data_AF-A0A2P4T1T7-F1
#
_entry.id   AF-A0A2P4T1T7-F1
#
_cell.length_a   1.000
_cell.length_b   1.000
_cell.length_c   1.000
_cell.angle_alpha   90.00
_cell.angle_beta   90.00
_cell.angle_gamma   90.00
#
_symmetry.space_group_name_H-M   'P 1'
#
loop_
_entity.id
_entity.type
_entity.pdbx_description
1 polymer ?
#
loop_
_entity_poly.entity_id
_entity_poly.type
_entity_poly.pdbx_seq_one_letter_code
_entity_poly.pdbx_strand_id
1 'polypeptide(L)'
;MGRPSVPERSTLASVAEIDMQSQGWLTKPTEKKPSSSDVYQNARQKLVDEMKAESIKRFLRSFTKLPHLAGTEQNFLLAKQIQGQWKEFGLDSAELVHYDVLLSYPSETQPNYISIIDDQGNEVADLVYVNYGRTEDFFKLEREMGINCTGKIVIARYGKIFRGNKVKNAVLAGAIGIILYSDPADYCAPGVDPYPDGWNLPGRGVQRGNVLNLNGAGDPLTPGYPAKEYIFRYKVNEGVGIPKIPVHPIGYHDAEVLLRAIGGPAAPDSTWKGALNVSYNIGPGFVRNIST
;
A
#
# COMPACT_ATOMS: atom_id res chain seq x y z
N MET A 1 57.77 3.91 34.37
CA MET A 1 59.14 4.04 33.81
C MET A 1 59.02 3.60 32.36
N GLY A 2 59.13 4.43 31.33
CA GLY A 2 60.10 5.50 31.13
C GLY A 2 61.00 5.07 29.97
N ARG A 3 60.83 5.73 28.81
CA ARG A 3 61.66 5.86 27.58
C ARG A 3 63.17 5.52 27.76
N PRO A 4 64.03 5.32 26.70
CA PRO A 4 63.99 6.01 25.40
C PRO A 4 64.63 5.30 24.17
N SER A 5 64.54 6.07 23.08
CA SER A 5 65.15 6.05 21.75
C SER A 5 66.66 6.37 21.65
N VAL A 6 67.16 6.40 20.38
CA VAL A 6 68.37 7.08 19.79
C VAL A 6 69.58 6.13 19.53
N PRO A 7 70.56 6.32 18.58
CA PRO A 7 70.83 7.33 17.50
C PRO A 7 71.23 6.77 16.07
N GLU A 8 71.08 7.54 14.97
CA GLU A 8 72.06 8.33 14.14
C GLU A 8 72.80 7.64 12.95
N ARG A 9 72.87 8.36 11.80
CA ARG A 9 74.06 8.90 11.05
C ARG A 9 73.74 9.07 9.55
N SER A 10 73.70 10.29 8.98
CA SER A 10 74.77 11.04 8.26
C SER A 10 75.73 10.17 7.42
N THR A 11 75.98 10.41 6.14
CA THR A 11 76.77 11.52 5.55
C THR A 11 76.62 11.67 4.02
N LEU A 12 77.03 12.86 3.54
CA LEU A 12 77.11 13.43 2.18
C LEU A 12 78.07 12.71 1.20
N ALA A 13 77.80 12.84 -0.12
CA ALA A 13 78.80 13.17 -1.16
C ALA A 13 78.14 13.57 -2.50
N SER A 14 78.75 14.55 -3.18
CA SER A 14 78.39 15.24 -4.44
C SER A 14 78.78 14.50 -5.73
N VAL A 15 78.22 14.89 -6.90
CA VAL A 15 78.92 15.47 -8.09
C VAL A 15 78.03 15.45 -9.38
N ALA A 16 77.91 16.63 -9.99
CA ALA A 16 77.77 17.06 -11.42
C ALA A 16 76.65 16.59 -12.40
N GLU A 17 75.90 17.61 -12.84
CA GLU A 17 75.57 18.05 -14.23
C GLU A 17 75.05 17.06 -15.30
N ILE A 18 73.93 17.45 -15.94
CA ILE A 18 73.92 17.95 -17.33
C ILE A 18 72.73 18.91 -17.48
N ASP A 19 73.06 20.11 -17.94
CA ASP A 19 72.14 21.15 -18.43
C ASP A 19 71.75 20.84 -19.88
N MET A 20 70.47 21.00 -20.22
CA MET A 20 70.09 21.26 -21.60
C MET A 20 68.80 22.09 -21.63
N GLN A 21 68.99 23.41 -21.59
CA GLN A 21 68.00 24.36 -22.07
C GLN A 21 67.65 24.07 -23.54
N SER A 22 66.36 23.90 -23.84
CA SER A 22 65.82 24.41 -25.10
C SER A 22 64.46 25.05 -24.88
N GLN A 23 64.51 26.37 -25.02
CA GLN A 23 63.49 27.32 -25.47
C GLN A 23 62.14 26.75 -25.90
N GLY A 24 61.08 27.39 -25.39
CA GLY A 24 59.70 26.98 -25.62
C GLY A 24 59.17 27.17 -27.05
N TRP A 25 58.06 26.49 -27.28
CA TRP A 25 57.01 26.80 -28.25
C TRP A 25 55.67 26.51 -27.57
N LEU A 26 54.65 27.31 -27.86
CA LEU A 26 53.28 27.20 -27.32
C LEU A 26 52.80 25.74 -27.24
N THR A 27 52.80 25.15 -26.05
CA THR A 27 51.94 23.99 -25.79
C THR A 27 50.53 24.53 -25.61
N LYS A 28 49.68 24.35 -26.62
CA LYS A 28 48.23 24.50 -26.42
C LYS A 28 47.85 23.66 -25.19
N PRO A 29 47.01 24.17 -24.27
CA PRO A 29 46.51 23.35 -23.19
C PRO A 29 45.90 22.10 -23.82
N THR A 30 46.44 20.93 -23.51
CA THR A 30 45.78 19.68 -23.83
C THR A 30 44.50 19.67 -23.01
N GLU A 31 43.37 20.01 -23.63
CA GLU A 31 42.06 19.75 -23.06
C GLU A 31 42.04 18.28 -22.68
N LYS A 32 42.14 18.00 -21.37
CA LYS A 32 41.88 16.67 -20.86
C LYS A 32 40.45 16.35 -21.26
N LYS A 33 40.29 15.47 -22.26
CA LYS A 33 38.98 14.88 -22.55
C LYS A 33 38.45 14.33 -21.23
N PRO A 34 37.30 14.81 -20.74
CA PRO A 34 36.80 14.40 -19.44
C PRO A 34 36.67 12.87 -19.44
N SER A 35 37.10 12.23 -18.36
CA SER A 35 36.96 10.78 -18.25
C SER A 35 35.48 10.42 -18.32
N SER A 36 35.15 9.22 -18.79
CA SER A 36 33.75 8.77 -18.84
C SER A 36 33.06 8.92 -17.48
N SER A 37 33.77 8.63 -16.39
CA SER A 37 33.31 8.85 -15.01
C SER A 37 32.96 10.32 -14.75
N ASP A 38 33.81 11.27 -15.15
CA ASP A 38 33.57 12.71 -14.92
C ASP A 38 32.37 13.21 -15.72
N VAL A 39 32.17 12.69 -16.95
CA VAL A 39 30.99 12.99 -17.77
C VAL A 39 29.71 12.48 -17.10
N TYR A 40 29.71 11.25 -16.59
CA TYR A 40 28.54 10.68 -15.91
C TYR A 40 28.22 11.40 -14.60
N GLN A 41 29.23 11.79 -13.80
CA GLN A 41 29.00 12.56 -12.58
C GLN A 41 28.43 13.95 -12.89
N ASN A 42 28.92 14.60 -13.94
CA ASN A 42 28.41 15.90 -14.39
C ASN A 42 26.95 15.81 -14.91
N ALA A 43 26.63 14.77 -15.69
CA ALA A 43 25.26 14.54 -16.16
C ALA A 43 24.28 14.22 -15.01
N ARG A 44 24.70 13.39 -14.05
CA ARG A 44 23.91 13.09 -12.86
C ARG A 44 23.61 14.34 -12.04
N GLN A 45 24.63 15.16 -11.79
CA GLN A 45 24.45 16.39 -11.00
C GLN A 45 23.50 17.34 -11.70
N LYS A 46 23.67 17.57 -13.01
CA LYS A 46 22.75 18.37 -13.82
C LYS A 46 21.31 17.87 -13.76
N LEU A 47 21.11 16.56 -13.83
CA LEU A 47 19.78 15.95 -13.74
C LEU A 47 19.13 16.25 -12.37
N VAL A 48 19.86 16.04 -11.28
CA VAL A 48 19.36 16.31 -9.92
C VAL A 48 19.08 17.80 -9.73
N ASP A 49 19.98 18.66 -10.20
CA ASP A 49 19.84 20.11 -10.09
C ASP A 49 18.62 20.60 -10.86
N GLU A 50 18.25 19.97 -11.98
CA GLU A 50 17.08 20.35 -12.78
C GLU A 50 15.74 19.96 -12.11
N MET A 51 15.73 19.02 -11.17
CA MET A 51 14.51 18.63 -10.46
C MET A 51 14.08 19.73 -9.47
N LYS A 52 12.98 20.44 -9.77
CA LYS A 52 12.47 21.54 -8.94
C LYS A 52 11.24 21.14 -8.13
N ALA A 53 11.25 21.47 -6.83
CA ALA A 53 10.11 21.24 -5.93
C ALA A 53 8.82 21.93 -6.40
N GLU A 54 8.91 23.16 -6.92
CA GLU A 54 7.74 23.88 -7.44
C GLU A 54 7.13 23.22 -8.69
N SER A 55 7.94 22.54 -9.51
CA SER A 55 7.43 21.74 -10.63
C SER A 55 6.65 20.53 -10.11
N ILE A 56 7.20 19.80 -9.13
CA ILE A 56 6.53 18.65 -8.50
C ILE A 56 5.19 19.08 -7.87
N LYS A 57 5.17 20.17 -7.10
CA LYS A 57 3.97 20.74 -6.48
C LYS A 57 2.89 21.08 -7.53
N ARG A 58 3.28 21.67 -8.66
CA ARG A 58 2.37 22.01 -9.76
C ARG A 58 1.79 20.76 -10.42
N PHE A 59 2.61 19.73 -10.70
CA PHE A 59 2.13 18.46 -11.24
C PHE A 59 1.18 17.76 -10.29
N LEU A 60 1.54 17.66 -9.00
CA LEU A 60 0.68 17.07 -7.98
C LEU A 60 -0.68 17.78 -7.92
N ARG A 61 -0.68 19.12 -7.89
CA ARG A 61 -1.93 19.91 -7.89
C ARG A 61 -2.74 19.75 -9.18
N SER A 62 -2.09 19.50 -10.31
CA SER A 62 -2.78 19.25 -11.58
C SER A 62 -3.48 17.88 -11.59
N PHE A 63 -2.77 16.83 -11.16
CA PHE A 63 -3.24 15.45 -11.23
C PHE A 63 -4.29 15.10 -10.16
N THR A 64 -4.37 15.86 -9.06
CA THR A 64 -5.23 15.55 -7.91
C THR A 64 -6.54 16.34 -7.86
N LYS A 65 -6.91 17.07 -8.92
CA LYS A 65 -8.15 17.88 -8.93
C LYS A 65 -9.43 17.06 -9.02
N LEU A 66 -9.38 15.94 -9.73
CA LEU A 66 -10.55 15.10 -10.03
C LEU A 66 -10.22 13.63 -9.77
N PRO A 67 -11.19 12.81 -9.35
CA PRO A 67 -11.01 11.37 -9.23
C PRO A 67 -10.60 10.74 -10.56
N HIS A 68 -9.55 9.93 -10.57
CA HIS A 68 -9.01 9.29 -11.76
C HIS A 68 -8.91 7.77 -11.56
N LEU A 69 -10.05 7.15 -11.24
CA LEU A 69 -10.12 5.70 -11.01
C LEU A 69 -9.78 4.94 -12.31
N ALA A 70 -9.07 3.81 -12.20
CA ALA A 70 -8.71 2.99 -13.36
C ALA A 70 -9.96 2.66 -14.20
N GLY A 71 -9.82 2.65 -15.53
CA GLY A 71 -10.92 2.42 -16.47
C GLY A 71 -11.92 3.58 -16.68
N THR A 72 -11.82 4.67 -15.92
CA THR A 72 -12.70 5.84 -16.11
C THR A 72 -12.20 6.80 -17.19
N GLU A 73 -13.12 7.59 -17.76
CA GLU A 73 -12.79 8.64 -18.73
C GLU A 73 -11.75 9.63 -18.18
N GLN A 74 -11.89 10.06 -16.93
CA GLN A 74 -10.96 11.01 -16.32
C GLN A 74 -9.53 10.45 -16.23
N ASN A 75 -9.37 9.15 -15.96
CA ASN A 75 -8.06 8.51 -15.95
C ASN A 75 -7.46 8.41 -17.37
N PHE A 76 -8.30 8.21 -18.39
CA PHE A 76 -7.87 8.23 -19.79
C PHE A 76 -7.43 9.64 -20.25
N LEU A 77 -8.15 10.69 -19.85
CA LEU A 77 -7.76 12.07 -20.11
C LEU A 77 -6.41 12.40 -19.47
N LEU A 78 -6.19 11.95 -18.23
CA LEU A 78 -4.90 12.09 -17.56
C LEU A 78 -3.77 11.35 -18.31
N ALA A 79 -4.04 10.15 -18.83
CA ALA A 79 -3.06 9.41 -19.63
C ALA A 79 -2.67 10.16 -20.92
N LYS A 80 -3.64 10.76 -21.63
CA LYS A 80 -3.39 11.63 -22.79
C LYS A 80 -2.59 12.88 -22.43
N GLN A 81 -2.91 13.49 -21.28
CA GLN A 81 -2.17 14.65 -20.79
C GLN A 81 -0.69 14.30 -20.55
N ILE A 82 -0.41 13.18 -19.86
CA ILE A 82 0.95 12.71 -19.60
C ILE A 82 1.67 12.39 -20.92
N GLN A 83 1.00 11.71 -21.85
CA GLN A 83 1.55 11.41 -23.18
C GLN A 83 1.97 12.69 -23.92
N GLY A 84 1.14 13.73 -23.90
CA GLY A 84 1.47 15.03 -24.50
C GLY A 84 2.66 15.70 -23.82
N GLN A 85 2.67 15.73 -22.50
CA GLN A 85 3.77 16.31 -21.71
C GLN A 85 5.11 15.60 -21.96
N TRP A 86 5.11 14.27 -22.05
CA TRP A 86 6.32 13.50 -22.37
C TRP A 86 6.91 13.83 -23.74
N LYS A 87 6.06 14.03 -24.75
CA LYS A 87 6.50 14.48 -26.09
C LYS A 87 7.06 15.90 -26.03
N GLU A 88 6.40 16.80 -25.29
CA GLU A 88 6.87 18.18 -25.10
C GLU A 88 8.21 18.25 -24.37
N PHE A 89 8.46 17.36 -23.40
CA PHE A 89 9.74 17.26 -22.69
C PHE A 89 10.86 16.67 -23.55
N GLY A 90 10.56 16.18 -24.75
CA GLY A 90 11.54 15.72 -25.73
C GLY A 90 11.83 14.22 -25.68
N LEU A 91 10.91 13.38 -25.18
CA LEU A 91 11.03 11.93 -25.40
C LEU A 91 10.82 11.60 -26.88
N ASP A 92 11.65 10.71 -27.42
CA ASP A 92 11.57 10.25 -28.81
C ASP A 92 10.22 9.61 -29.14
N SER A 93 9.63 8.88 -28.18
CA SER A 93 8.32 8.26 -28.29
C SER A 93 7.53 8.27 -26.99
N ALA A 94 6.21 8.38 -27.12
CA ALA A 94 5.26 8.23 -26.02
C ALA A 94 3.92 7.71 -26.57
N GLU A 95 3.57 6.48 -26.23
CA GLU A 95 2.42 5.74 -26.77
C GLU A 95 1.45 5.30 -25.68
N LEU A 96 0.17 5.24 -26.03
CA LEU A 96 -0.86 4.66 -25.16
C LEU A 96 -1.02 3.18 -25.51
N VAL A 97 -0.62 2.31 -24.59
CA VAL A 97 -0.79 0.87 -24.71
C VAL A 97 -1.97 0.44 -23.85
N HIS A 98 -3.03 -0.09 -24.48
CA HIS A 98 -4.24 -0.52 -23.79
C HIS A 98 -4.35 -2.05 -23.69
N TYR A 99 -5.15 -2.46 -22.70
CA TYR A 99 -5.56 -3.83 -22.42
C TYR A 99 -6.98 -3.81 -21.87
N ASP A 100 -7.77 -4.80 -22.25
CA ASP A 100 -9.14 -4.94 -21.76
C ASP A 100 -9.11 -5.86 -20.53
N VAL A 101 -9.03 -5.30 -19.33
CA VAL A 101 -8.86 -6.08 -18.09
C VAL A 101 -10.15 -6.14 -17.27
N LEU A 102 -10.30 -7.16 -16.43
CA LEU A 102 -11.42 -7.22 -15.49
C LEU A 102 -11.23 -6.20 -14.36
N LEU A 103 -12.11 -5.20 -14.33
CA LEU A 103 -12.21 -4.21 -13.25
C LEU A 103 -13.47 -4.44 -12.43
N SER A 104 -13.58 -3.76 -11.29
CA SER A 104 -14.72 -3.88 -10.37
C SER A 104 -15.08 -2.51 -9.80
N TYR A 105 -16.38 -2.19 -9.85
CA TYR A 105 -16.97 -0.95 -9.37
C TYR A 105 -18.24 -1.27 -8.57
N PRO A 106 -18.59 -0.45 -7.56
CA PRO A 106 -19.90 -0.54 -6.93
C PRO A 106 -21.02 -0.17 -7.93
N SER A 107 -22.23 -0.69 -7.71
CA SER A 107 -23.41 -0.25 -8.44
C SER A 107 -23.82 1.16 -7.99
N GLU A 108 -24.11 2.04 -8.93
CA GLU A 108 -24.61 3.39 -8.63
C GLU A 108 -26.10 3.38 -8.22
N THR A 109 -26.88 2.44 -8.73
CA THR A 109 -28.32 2.32 -8.46
C THR A 109 -28.64 1.44 -7.26
N GLN A 110 -27.67 0.62 -6.82
CA GLN A 110 -27.79 -0.25 -5.64
C GLN A 110 -26.54 -0.08 -4.76
N PRO A 111 -26.50 0.95 -3.91
CA PRO A 111 -25.37 1.19 -3.03
C PRO A 111 -25.15 0.04 -2.05
N ASN A 112 -23.87 -0.29 -1.82
CA ASN A 112 -23.49 -1.27 -0.81
C ASN A 112 -23.68 -0.68 0.60
N TYR A 113 -24.19 -1.48 1.52
CA TYR A 113 -24.25 -1.16 2.95
C TYR A 113 -24.08 -2.43 3.79
N ILE A 114 -23.84 -2.26 5.08
CA ILE A 114 -23.88 -3.34 6.07
C ILE A 114 -25.10 -3.09 6.95
N SER A 115 -25.94 -4.11 7.09
CA SER A 115 -26.93 -4.18 8.16
C SER A 115 -26.80 -5.52 8.86
N ILE A 116 -26.80 -5.49 10.18
CA ILE A 116 -26.80 -6.67 11.04
C ILE A 116 -28.23 -7.04 11.51
N ILE A 117 -29.21 -6.18 11.21
CA ILE A 117 -30.63 -6.35 11.53
C ILE A 117 -31.43 -6.21 10.22
N ASP A 118 -32.39 -7.10 9.97
CA ASP A 118 -33.29 -7.01 8.81
C ASP A 118 -34.44 -6.01 9.04
N ASP A 119 -35.27 -5.81 8.01
CA ASP A 119 -36.42 -4.89 8.07
C ASP A 119 -37.48 -5.32 9.10
N GLN A 120 -37.44 -6.58 9.55
CA GLN A 120 -38.31 -7.15 10.57
C GLN A 120 -37.71 -7.07 11.99
N GLY A 121 -36.47 -6.56 12.14
CA GLY A 121 -35.80 -6.46 13.44
C GLY A 121 -35.03 -7.72 13.86
N ASN A 122 -34.85 -8.72 12.99
CA ASN A 122 -34.10 -9.93 13.30
C ASN A 122 -32.61 -9.77 12.97
N GLU A 123 -31.76 -10.41 13.79
CA GLU A 123 -30.33 -10.51 13.51
C GLU A 123 -30.08 -11.33 12.23
N VAL A 124 -29.38 -10.74 11.26
CA VAL A 124 -29.17 -11.32 9.93
C VAL A 124 -28.07 -12.40 9.96
N ALA A 125 -27.06 -12.23 10.82
CA ALA A 125 -25.99 -13.19 11.06
C ALA A 125 -25.22 -12.84 12.33
N ASP A 126 -24.60 -13.85 12.96
CA ASP A 126 -23.65 -13.59 14.05
C ASP A 126 -22.38 -12.92 13.51
N LEU A 127 -21.88 -11.96 14.28
CA LEU A 127 -20.61 -11.28 14.03
C LEU A 127 -19.51 -11.84 14.92
N VAL A 128 -18.32 -12.07 14.36
CA VAL A 128 -17.11 -12.49 15.09
C VAL A 128 -15.97 -11.50 14.84
N TYR A 129 -15.38 -10.95 15.89
CA TYR A 129 -14.18 -10.12 15.77
C TYR A 129 -12.93 -10.99 15.67
N VAL A 130 -12.17 -10.84 14.58
CA VAL A 130 -11.04 -11.72 14.23
C VAL A 130 -9.69 -11.00 14.22
N ASN A 131 -9.52 -9.97 15.04
CA ASN A 131 -8.29 -9.18 15.12
C ASN A 131 -7.85 -8.67 13.73
N TYR A 132 -6.63 -9.01 13.28
CA TYR A 132 -6.13 -8.65 11.95
C TYR A 132 -6.47 -9.70 10.88
N GLY A 133 -7.22 -10.77 11.18
CA GLY A 133 -7.55 -11.83 10.23
C GLY A 133 -6.34 -12.61 9.72
N ARG A 134 -5.26 -12.68 10.52
CA ARG A 134 -4.07 -13.48 10.19
C ARG A 134 -4.33 -14.96 10.42
N THR A 135 -3.47 -15.81 9.89
CA THR A 135 -3.59 -17.26 10.06
C THR A 135 -3.57 -17.64 11.55
N GLU A 136 -2.69 -17.01 12.33
CA GLU A 136 -2.61 -17.18 13.78
C GLU A 136 -3.84 -16.67 14.54
N ASP A 137 -4.52 -15.64 14.02
CA ASP A 137 -5.74 -15.12 14.65
C ASP A 137 -6.87 -16.16 14.53
N PHE A 138 -7.03 -16.75 13.34
CA PHE A 138 -8.02 -17.83 13.12
C PHE A 138 -7.66 -19.11 13.87
N PHE A 139 -6.37 -19.49 13.94
CA PHE A 139 -5.96 -20.64 14.75
C PHE A 139 -6.21 -20.44 16.24
N LYS A 140 -5.99 -19.23 16.76
CA LYS A 140 -6.30 -18.91 18.16
C LYS A 140 -7.80 -19.04 18.44
N LEU A 141 -8.64 -18.52 17.55
CA LEU A 141 -10.11 -18.64 17.67
C LEU A 141 -10.55 -20.10 17.70
N GLU A 142 -10.11 -20.90 16.74
CA GLU A 142 -10.54 -22.29 16.61
C GLU A 142 -9.98 -23.18 17.72
N ARG A 143 -8.67 -23.10 17.98
CA ARG A 143 -7.94 -24.10 18.78
C ARG A 143 -7.84 -23.75 20.26
N GLU A 144 -7.82 -22.47 20.59
CA GLU A 144 -7.66 -22.00 21.99
C GLU A 144 -8.96 -21.48 22.57
N MET A 145 -9.80 -20.82 21.75
CA MET A 145 -11.04 -20.18 22.22
C MET A 145 -12.30 -20.99 21.92
N GLY A 146 -12.22 -22.03 21.09
CA GLY A 146 -13.39 -22.83 20.68
C GLY A 146 -14.42 -22.05 19.86
N ILE A 147 -14.01 -20.99 19.16
CA ILE A 147 -14.87 -20.12 18.35
C ILE A 147 -14.89 -20.61 16.90
N ASN A 148 -16.07 -20.99 16.40
CA ASN A 148 -16.28 -21.42 15.02
C ASN A 148 -16.78 -20.25 14.15
N CYS A 149 -16.06 -19.93 13.07
CA CYS A 149 -16.43 -18.88 12.12
C CYS A 149 -17.34 -19.37 10.98
N THR A 150 -17.62 -20.67 10.90
CA THR A 150 -18.45 -21.27 9.84
C THR A 150 -19.86 -20.67 9.87
N GLY A 151 -20.30 -20.12 8.73
CA GLY A 151 -21.62 -19.51 8.61
C GLY A 151 -21.75 -18.13 9.27
N LYS A 152 -20.65 -17.52 9.75
CA LYS A 152 -20.67 -16.22 10.41
C LYS A 152 -20.11 -15.11 9.51
N ILE A 153 -20.48 -13.87 9.80
CA ILE A 153 -19.77 -12.70 9.29
C ILE A 153 -18.60 -12.43 10.24
N VAL A 154 -17.42 -12.18 9.69
CA VAL A 154 -16.25 -11.79 10.49
C VAL A 154 -15.93 -10.32 10.30
N ILE A 155 -15.49 -9.63 11.35
CA ILE A 155 -14.97 -8.26 11.29
C ILE A 155 -13.49 -8.25 11.67
N ALA A 156 -12.65 -7.70 10.79
CA ALA A 156 -11.20 -7.65 10.95
C ALA A 156 -10.68 -6.22 10.77
N ARG A 157 -9.73 -5.80 11.60
CA ARG A 157 -9.00 -4.55 11.37
C ARG A 157 -7.97 -4.71 10.25
N TYR A 158 -7.75 -3.64 9.49
CA TYR A 158 -6.64 -3.52 8.55
C TYR A 158 -5.28 -3.53 9.27
N GLY A 159 -4.20 -3.74 8.52
CA GLY A 159 -2.83 -3.83 9.05
C GLY A 159 -2.25 -5.26 9.08
N LYS A 160 -0.96 -5.36 9.38
CA LYS A 160 -0.12 -6.58 9.48
C LYS A 160 0.04 -7.41 8.21
N ILE A 161 -1.05 -7.78 7.54
CA ILE A 161 -1.06 -8.58 6.31
C ILE A 161 -1.88 -7.90 5.21
N PHE A 162 -1.59 -8.26 3.96
CA PHE A 162 -2.38 -7.81 2.82
C PHE A 162 -3.85 -8.23 2.95
N ARG A 163 -4.77 -7.32 2.60
CA ARG A 163 -6.22 -7.50 2.79
C ARG A 163 -6.80 -8.71 2.06
N GLY A 164 -6.30 -9.08 0.88
CA GLY A 164 -6.71 -10.30 0.19
C GLY A 164 -6.35 -11.59 0.95
N ASN A 165 -5.30 -11.58 1.78
CA ASN A 165 -4.99 -12.71 2.65
C ASN A 165 -5.96 -12.81 3.83
N LYS A 166 -6.43 -11.68 4.38
CA LYS A 166 -7.50 -11.67 5.41
C LYS A 166 -8.77 -12.34 4.87
N VAL A 167 -9.16 -11.99 3.66
CA VAL A 167 -10.33 -12.58 2.97
C VAL A 167 -10.11 -14.06 2.69
N LYS A 168 -8.94 -14.45 2.17
CA LYS A 168 -8.59 -15.87 1.97
C LYS A 168 -8.71 -16.67 3.27
N ASN A 169 -8.16 -16.15 4.36
CA ASN A 169 -8.21 -16.82 5.66
C ASN A 169 -9.65 -16.92 6.19
N ALA A 170 -10.46 -15.88 6.02
CA ALA A 170 -11.88 -15.90 6.39
C ALA A 170 -12.67 -16.96 5.60
N VAL A 171 -12.42 -17.08 4.29
CA VAL A 171 -13.01 -18.15 3.46
C VAL A 171 -12.60 -19.54 3.96
N LEU A 172 -11.32 -19.74 4.27
CA LEU A 172 -10.83 -21.01 4.82
C LEU A 172 -11.42 -21.34 6.20
N ALA A 173 -11.74 -20.32 6.99
CA ALA A 173 -12.41 -20.46 8.29
C ALA A 173 -13.95 -20.64 8.18
N GLY A 174 -14.50 -20.71 6.96
CA GLY A 174 -15.93 -20.93 6.71
C GLY A 174 -16.81 -19.69 6.88
N ALA A 175 -16.24 -18.50 7.00
CA ALA A 175 -17.01 -17.26 7.08
C ALA A 175 -17.81 -17.04 5.79
N ILE A 176 -18.99 -16.42 5.91
CA ILE A 176 -19.88 -16.09 4.78
C ILE A 176 -19.76 -14.64 4.32
N GLY A 177 -18.96 -13.84 5.01
CA GLY A 177 -18.67 -12.44 4.68
C GLY A 177 -17.61 -11.86 5.60
N ILE A 178 -16.93 -10.82 5.15
CA ILE A 178 -15.90 -10.13 5.94
C ILE A 178 -16.03 -8.61 5.86
N ILE A 179 -16.09 -7.98 7.02
CA ILE A 179 -16.05 -6.54 7.20
C ILE A 179 -14.61 -6.14 7.54
N LEU A 180 -14.09 -5.12 6.85
CA LEU A 180 -12.75 -4.58 7.10
C LEU A 180 -12.83 -3.15 7.62
N TYR A 181 -12.09 -2.79 8.66
CA TYR A 181 -12.08 -1.42 9.18
C TYR A 181 -10.68 -0.95 9.56
N SER A 182 -10.48 0.37 9.61
CA SER A 182 -9.20 0.99 9.98
C SER A 182 -9.22 1.41 11.45
N ASP A 183 -8.80 0.53 12.35
CA ASP A 183 -8.74 0.84 13.79
C ASP A 183 -7.80 2.03 14.08
N PRO A 184 -8.18 3.00 14.93
CA PRO A 184 -7.32 4.13 15.26
C PRO A 184 -5.97 3.73 15.88
N ALA A 185 -5.85 2.54 16.49
CA ALA A 185 -4.58 2.04 17.00
C ALA A 185 -3.50 1.88 15.91
N ASP A 186 -3.92 1.64 14.66
CA ASP A 186 -3.03 1.43 13.52
C ASP A 186 -3.00 2.62 12.54
N TYR A 187 -4.05 3.45 12.55
CA TYR A 187 -4.29 4.47 11.52
C TYR A 187 -4.41 5.91 12.04
N CYS A 188 -4.24 6.13 13.35
CA CYS A 188 -4.23 7.46 13.95
C CYS A 188 -2.98 7.67 14.82
N ALA A 189 -2.18 8.67 14.48
CA ALA A 189 -1.05 9.10 15.28
C ALA A 189 -1.52 9.76 16.60
N PRO A 190 -0.88 9.47 17.74
CA PRO A 190 -1.24 10.07 19.02
C PRO A 190 -1.13 11.60 19.00
N GLY A 191 -2.15 12.29 19.52
CA GLY A 191 -2.14 13.75 19.68
C GLY A 191 -2.27 14.55 18.38
N VAL A 192 -2.72 13.93 17.28
CA VAL A 192 -2.92 14.60 15.99
C VAL A 192 -4.41 14.61 15.66
N ASP A 193 -4.91 15.78 15.23
CA ASP A 193 -6.30 15.92 14.82
C ASP A 193 -6.59 15.17 13.49
N PRO A 194 -7.82 14.67 13.30
CA PRO A 194 -8.24 14.14 12.03
C PRO A 194 -8.30 15.24 10.96
N TYR A 195 -8.20 14.85 9.69
CA TYR A 195 -8.47 15.74 8.56
C TYR A 195 -9.87 16.38 8.69
N PRO A 196 -10.04 17.70 8.41
CA PRO A 196 -9.12 18.59 7.72
C PRO A 196 -8.08 19.32 8.59
N ASP A 197 -8.24 19.32 9.91
CA ASP A 197 -7.42 20.15 10.81
C ASP A 197 -6.08 19.50 11.18
N GLY A 198 -5.98 18.17 11.02
CA GLY A 198 -4.72 17.45 11.01
C GLY A 198 -4.64 16.40 9.91
N TRP A 199 -3.71 15.45 10.05
CA TRP A 199 -3.44 14.43 9.03
C TRP A 199 -3.89 13.03 9.43
N ASN A 200 -4.55 12.88 10.58
CA ASN A 200 -5.13 11.61 10.97
C ASN A 200 -6.36 11.25 10.14
N LEU A 201 -6.62 9.94 10.06
CA LEU A 201 -7.81 9.41 9.42
C LEU A 201 -9.07 9.90 10.16
N PRO A 202 -10.06 10.51 9.48
CA PRO A 202 -11.35 10.81 10.10
C PRO A 202 -12.18 9.54 10.36
N GLY A 203 -13.09 9.57 11.32
CA GLY A 203 -13.90 8.39 11.71
C GLY A 203 -14.78 7.81 10.62
N ARG A 204 -15.18 8.65 9.66
CA ARG A 204 -15.95 8.25 8.47
C ARG A 204 -15.07 7.93 7.26
N GLY A 205 -13.75 8.05 7.40
CA GLY A 205 -12.78 7.72 6.37
C GLY A 205 -12.70 6.21 6.17
N VAL A 206 -12.87 5.77 4.92
CA VAL A 206 -12.88 4.34 4.56
C VAL A 206 -11.72 4.03 3.63
N GLN A 207 -10.89 3.05 4.01
CA GLN A 207 -9.80 2.56 3.18
C GLN A 207 -10.34 1.68 2.04
N ARG A 208 -10.17 2.12 0.80
CA ARG A 208 -10.44 1.31 -0.40
C ARG A 208 -9.25 0.41 -0.72
N GLY A 209 -9.47 -0.65 -1.49
CA GLY A 209 -8.42 -1.49 -2.05
C GLY A 209 -8.95 -2.83 -2.53
N ASN A 210 -8.32 -3.39 -3.56
CA ASN A 210 -8.70 -4.71 -4.07
C ASN A 210 -8.37 -5.81 -3.03
N VAL A 211 -9.13 -6.91 -3.10
CA VAL A 211 -8.99 -8.08 -2.23
C VAL A 211 -8.65 -9.35 -3.03
N LEU A 212 -8.14 -9.18 -4.26
CA LEU A 212 -7.75 -10.30 -5.12
C LEU A 212 -6.52 -11.01 -4.54
N ASN A 213 -6.45 -12.33 -4.69
CA ASN A 213 -5.28 -13.14 -4.35
C ASN A 213 -4.63 -13.71 -5.62
N LEU A 214 -3.92 -12.85 -6.37
CA LEU A 214 -3.44 -13.16 -7.73
C LEU A 214 -2.17 -14.00 -7.77
N ASN A 215 -1.32 -13.96 -6.74
CA ASN A 215 0.00 -14.61 -6.73
C ASN A 215 0.83 -14.35 -8.01
N GLY A 216 0.76 -13.12 -8.53
CA GLY A 216 1.50 -12.70 -9.74
C GLY A 216 0.79 -12.91 -11.08
N ALA A 217 -0.46 -13.39 -11.10
CA ALA A 217 -1.17 -13.75 -12.33
C ALA A 217 -1.46 -12.58 -13.31
N GLY A 218 -1.55 -11.34 -12.83
CA GLY A 218 -2.01 -10.21 -13.65
C GLY A 218 -3.54 -10.10 -13.69
N ASP A 219 -4.12 -9.94 -14.88
CA ASP A 219 -5.57 -9.95 -15.05
C ASP A 219 -6.17 -11.31 -14.62
N PRO A 220 -7.21 -11.36 -13.76
CA PRO A 220 -7.82 -12.61 -13.31
C PRO A 220 -8.29 -13.55 -14.43
N LEU A 221 -8.58 -13.02 -15.62
CA LEU A 221 -9.19 -13.78 -16.71
C LEU A 221 -8.18 -14.21 -17.78
N THR A 222 -6.97 -13.65 -17.78
CA THR A 222 -5.92 -13.96 -18.77
C THR A 222 -4.56 -14.25 -18.12
N PRO A 223 -4.46 -15.14 -17.12
CA PRO A 223 -3.20 -15.40 -16.44
C PRO A 223 -2.11 -15.87 -17.41
N GLY A 224 -0.97 -15.17 -17.41
CA GLY A 224 0.17 -15.47 -18.27
C GLY A 224 0.11 -14.91 -19.69
N TYR A 225 -0.98 -14.26 -20.09
CA TYR A 225 -1.16 -13.70 -21.43
C TYR A 225 -1.62 -12.23 -21.40
N PRO A 226 -1.23 -11.40 -22.38
CA PRO A 226 -1.69 -10.01 -22.46
C PRO A 226 -3.19 -9.97 -22.78
N ALA A 227 -3.95 -9.17 -22.04
CA ALA A 227 -5.40 -9.03 -22.20
C ALA A 227 -5.78 -8.19 -23.45
N LYS A 228 -5.47 -8.71 -24.65
CA LYS A 228 -5.83 -8.13 -25.95
C LYS A 228 -7.22 -8.56 -26.40
N GLU A 229 -7.79 -7.84 -27.36
CA GLU A 229 -9.16 -8.06 -27.86
C GLU A 229 -9.45 -9.52 -28.26
N TYR A 230 -8.47 -10.19 -28.89
CA TYR A 230 -8.62 -11.55 -29.42
C TYR A 230 -8.30 -12.67 -28.42
N ILE A 231 -7.88 -12.35 -27.19
CA ILE A 231 -7.41 -13.37 -26.25
C ILE A 231 -8.58 -14.18 -25.68
N PHE A 232 -8.34 -15.46 -25.41
CA PHE A 232 -9.23 -16.25 -24.60
C PHE A 232 -9.30 -15.71 -23.16
N ARG A 233 -10.50 -15.69 -22.59
CA ARG A 233 -10.76 -15.24 -21.21
C ARG A 233 -11.47 -16.33 -20.42
N TYR A 234 -11.03 -16.54 -19.19
CA TYR A 234 -11.80 -17.33 -18.24
C TYR A 234 -13.16 -16.70 -17.99
N LYS A 235 -14.14 -17.54 -17.62
CA LYS A 235 -15.40 -17.04 -17.08
C LYS A 235 -15.12 -16.34 -15.75
N VAL A 236 -15.91 -15.32 -15.42
CA VAL A 236 -15.68 -14.50 -14.21
C VAL A 236 -15.69 -15.33 -12.93
N ASN A 237 -16.53 -16.36 -12.83
CA ASN A 237 -16.57 -17.25 -11.68
C ASN A 237 -15.35 -18.18 -11.56
N GLU A 238 -14.59 -18.36 -12.63
CA GLU A 238 -13.34 -19.16 -12.71
C GLU A 238 -12.09 -18.29 -12.63
N GLY A 239 -12.23 -16.95 -12.59
CA GLY A 239 -11.11 -16.02 -12.56
C GLY A 239 -10.19 -16.19 -11.34
N VAL A 240 -8.90 -16.02 -11.57
CA VAL A 240 -7.84 -16.27 -10.58
C VAL A 240 -7.96 -15.31 -9.40
N GLY A 241 -7.96 -15.86 -8.19
CA GLY A 241 -7.87 -15.07 -6.97
C GLY A 241 -9.10 -14.22 -6.62
N ILE A 242 -10.24 -14.43 -7.31
CA ILE A 242 -11.49 -13.73 -7.03
C ILE A 242 -12.11 -14.28 -5.72
N PRO A 243 -12.45 -13.41 -4.74
CA PRO A 243 -13.03 -13.84 -3.48
C PRO A 243 -14.40 -14.51 -3.69
N LYS A 244 -14.70 -15.50 -2.85
CA LYS A 244 -15.96 -16.28 -2.91
C LYS A 244 -17.00 -15.85 -1.87
N ILE A 245 -16.69 -14.81 -1.10
CA ILE A 245 -17.58 -14.21 -0.08
C ILE A 245 -17.62 -12.69 -0.27
N PRO A 246 -18.71 -12.02 0.11
CA PRO A 246 -18.79 -10.56 0.14
C PRO A 246 -17.76 -9.96 1.09
N VAL A 247 -17.19 -8.83 0.67
CA VAL A 247 -16.22 -8.05 1.44
C VAL A 247 -16.60 -6.59 1.38
N HIS A 248 -16.65 -5.91 2.53
CA HIS A 248 -16.97 -4.49 2.57
C HIS A 248 -16.12 -3.73 3.60
N PRO A 249 -15.45 -2.63 3.21
CA PRO A 249 -14.73 -1.80 4.15
C PRO A 249 -15.65 -0.75 4.81
N ILE A 250 -15.39 -0.43 6.08
CA ILE A 250 -16.09 0.63 6.83
C ILE A 250 -15.12 1.57 7.54
N GLY A 251 -15.63 2.72 7.95
CA GLY A 251 -14.92 3.66 8.82
C GLY A 251 -14.90 3.15 10.25
N TYR A 252 -13.99 3.67 11.07
CA TYR A 252 -13.89 3.23 12.46
C TYR A 252 -15.04 3.74 13.33
N HIS A 253 -15.76 4.78 12.90
CA HIS A 253 -17.00 5.22 13.55
C HIS A 253 -18.09 4.13 13.48
N ASP A 254 -18.31 3.57 12.29
CA ASP A 254 -19.28 2.48 12.11
C ASP A 254 -18.79 1.18 12.75
N ALA A 255 -17.48 0.92 12.70
CA ALA A 255 -16.89 -0.24 13.37
C ALA A 255 -17.09 -0.19 14.88
N GLU A 256 -17.01 1.00 15.50
CA GLU A 256 -17.29 1.16 16.93
C GLU A 256 -18.71 0.75 17.29
N VAL A 257 -19.70 1.12 16.47
CA VAL A 257 -21.10 0.72 16.66
C VAL A 257 -21.24 -0.81 16.62
N LEU A 258 -20.65 -1.46 15.61
CA LEU A 258 -20.70 -2.92 15.48
C LEU A 258 -19.96 -3.62 16.63
N LEU A 259 -18.72 -3.23 16.92
CA LEU A 259 -17.88 -3.86 17.94
C LEU A 259 -18.42 -3.66 19.37
N ARG A 260 -19.13 -2.56 19.62
CA ARG A 260 -19.82 -2.34 20.91
C ARG A 260 -20.98 -3.32 21.11
N ALA A 261 -21.66 -3.69 20.02
CA ALA A 261 -22.77 -4.62 20.07
C ALA A 261 -22.32 -6.09 20.20
N ILE A 262 -21.07 -6.44 19.83
CA ILE A 262 -20.59 -7.83 19.89
C ILE A 262 -20.56 -8.35 21.34
N GLY A 263 -21.20 -9.50 21.54
CA GLY A 263 -21.20 -10.26 22.80
C GLY A 263 -20.08 -11.30 22.87
N GLY A 264 -20.30 -12.38 23.63
CA GLY A 264 -19.34 -13.47 23.75
C GLY A 264 -18.14 -13.15 24.65
N PRO A 265 -17.08 -14.00 24.65
CA PRO A 265 -15.91 -13.84 25.49
C PRO A 265 -15.13 -12.55 25.15
N ALA A 266 -14.47 -12.01 26.18
CA ALA A 266 -13.55 -10.89 26.02
C ALA A 266 -12.37 -11.25 25.11
N ALA A 267 -11.71 -10.22 24.56
CA ALA A 267 -10.45 -10.38 23.85
C ALA A 267 -9.44 -11.22 24.67
N PRO A 268 -8.73 -12.18 24.04
CA PRO A 268 -7.85 -13.11 24.76
C PRO A 268 -6.66 -12.43 25.43
N ASP A 269 -6.16 -11.33 24.86
CA ASP A 269 -5.05 -10.55 25.39
C ASP A 269 -5.06 -9.11 24.84
N SER A 270 -4.16 -8.26 25.32
CA SER A 270 -4.08 -6.85 24.92
C SER A 270 -3.75 -6.64 23.43
N THR A 271 -3.16 -7.63 22.75
CA THR A 271 -2.81 -7.52 21.33
C THR A 271 -4.03 -7.60 20.42
N TRP A 272 -5.18 -8.02 20.93
CA TRP A 272 -6.47 -8.03 20.24
C TRP A 272 -7.26 -6.74 20.42
N LYS A 273 -6.89 -5.89 21.38
CA LYS A 273 -7.54 -4.60 21.60
C LYS A 273 -6.96 -3.54 20.69
N GLY A 274 -7.82 -2.66 20.18
CA GLY A 274 -7.44 -1.45 19.45
C GLY A 274 -7.65 -0.21 20.30
N ALA A 275 -7.90 0.93 19.65
CA ALA A 275 -8.06 2.23 20.31
C ALA A 275 -9.48 2.79 20.27
N LEU A 276 -10.47 1.95 19.92
CA LEU A 276 -11.89 2.30 20.05
C LEU A 276 -12.37 2.13 21.49
N ASN A 277 -13.38 2.91 21.87
CA ASN A 277 -14.00 2.84 23.19
C ASN A 277 -15.01 1.69 23.30
N VAL A 278 -14.52 0.46 23.13
CA VAL A 278 -15.31 -0.80 23.15
C VAL A 278 -14.53 -1.92 23.84
N SER A 279 -15.22 -2.97 24.26
CA SER A 279 -14.60 -4.10 24.97
C SER A 279 -13.73 -5.00 24.08
N TYR A 280 -13.93 -4.94 22.75
CA TYR A 280 -13.37 -5.88 21.77
C TYR A 280 -13.71 -7.35 22.11
N ASN A 281 -14.96 -7.60 22.47
CA ASN A 281 -15.43 -8.98 22.62
C ASN A 281 -15.37 -9.71 21.27
N ILE A 282 -15.22 -11.03 21.32
CA ILE A 282 -14.96 -11.84 20.14
C ILE A 282 -16.25 -12.26 19.42
N GLY A 283 -17.39 -12.34 20.12
CA GLY A 283 -18.58 -13.02 19.62
C GLY A 283 -18.47 -14.54 19.80
N PRO A 284 -19.33 -15.35 19.14
CA PRO A 284 -20.29 -14.95 18.11
C PRO A 284 -21.50 -14.20 18.69
N GLY A 285 -22.08 -13.33 17.87
CA GLY A 285 -23.38 -12.71 18.10
C GLY A 285 -23.32 -11.42 18.90
N PHE A 286 -24.49 -10.83 19.14
CA PHE A 286 -24.60 -9.55 19.85
C PHE A 286 -24.92 -9.74 21.34
N VAL A 287 -24.67 -8.68 22.13
CA VAL A 287 -25.08 -8.62 23.53
C VAL A 287 -26.61 -8.70 23.57
N ARG A 288 -27.15 -9.83 24.02
CA ARG A 288 -28.57 -9.94 24.32
C ARG A 288 -28.85 -9.15 25.58
N ASN A 289 -29.66 -8.09 25.48
CA ASN A 289 -30.30 -7.52 26.66
C ASN A 289 -31.20 -8.60 27.25
N ILE A 290 -30.71 -9.32 28.25
CA ILE A 290 -31.57 -10.13 29.12
C ILE A 290 -32.34 -9.10 29.96
N SER A 291 -33.44 -8.59 29.42
CA SER A 291 -34.50 -8.04 30.25
C SER A 291 -35.04 -9.19 31.09
N THR A 292 -34.54 -9.28 32.33
CA THR A 292 -35.12 -10.07 33.42
C THR A 292 -36.53 -9.62 33.73
#